data_AF-A0A956HBA6-F1
#
_entry.id   AF-A0A956HBA6-F1
#
_cell.length_a   1.000
_cell.length_b   1.000
_cell.length_c   1.000
_cell.angle_alpha   90.00
_cell.angle_beta   90.00
_cell.angle_gamma   90.00
#
_symmetry.space_group_name_H-M   'P 1'
#
loop_
_entity.id
_entity.type
_entity.pdbx_description
1 polymer ?
#
loop_
_entity_poly.entity_id
_entity_poly.type
_entity_poly.pdbx_seq_one_letter_code
_entity_poly.pdbx_strand_id
1 'polypeptide(L)'
;DALVPLWIVVFMYMLHTTGELFLSPIGLSMVTKLAPKTMTGTVMGAWFLSFSLSNKVAGKLAGLTGSGEGGVETADMTPIDSLTTYLDVFGTMGYVLVAFGVFVALLSRPINRLMHGVR
;
A
#
# COMPACT_ATOMS: atom_id res chain seq x y z
N ASP A 1 -13.78 -24.79 -11.24
CA ASP A 1 -13.05 -23.78 -12.01
C ASP A 1 -12.47 -22.69 -11.13
N ALA A 2 -11.16 -22.75 -10.88
CA ALA A 2 -10.41 -21.73 -10.16
C ALA A 2 -10.00 -20.58 -11.11
N LEU A 3 -10.98 -20.03 -11.84
CA LEU A 3 -10.76 -18.96 -12.80
C LEU A 3 -11.26 -17.64 -12.22
N VAL A 4 -10.35 -16.68 -12.04
CA VAL A 4 -10.71 -15.30 -11.66
C VAL A 4 -11.20 -14.57 -12.92
N PRO A 5 -12.42 -14.00 -12.92
CA PRO A 5 -12.92 -13.23 -14.04
C PRO A 5 -12.05 -12.01 -14.35
N LEU A 6 -11.71 -11.81 -15.63
CA LEU A 6 -10.88 -10.68 -16.08
C LEU A 6 -11.42 -9.31 -15.65
N TRP A 7 -12.74 -9.15 -15.57
CA TRP A 7 -13.35 -7.88 -15.17
C TRP A 7 -13.00 -7.47 -13.73
N ILE A 8 -12.79 -8.43 -12.81
CA ILE A 8 -12.37 -8.16 -11.44
C ILE A 8 -10.96 -7.56 -11.43
N VAL A 9 -10.07 -8.14 -12.24
CA VAL A 9 -8.69 -7.67 -12.37
C VAL A 9 -8.67 -6.25 -12.95
N VAL A 10 -9.47 -5.98 -13.99
CA VAL A 10 -9.59 -4.63 -14.58
C VAL A 10 -10.07 -3.62 -13.55
N PHE A 11 -11.10 -3.94 -12.77
CA PHE A 11 -11.63 -3.05 -11.75
C PHE A 11 -10.63 -2.81 -10.61
N MET A 12 -9.90 -3.85 -10.18
CA MET A 12 -8.84 -3.74 -9.19
C MET A 12 -7.76 -2.75 -9.65
N TYR A 13 -7.23 -2.90 -10.87
CA TYR A 13 -6.23 -1.99 -11.41
C TYR A 13 -6.77 -0.56 -11.58
N MET A 14 -8.02 -0.41 -12.00
CA MET A 14 -8.66 0.90 -12.08
C MET A 14 -8.69 1.60 -10.71
N LEU A 15 -9.08 0.90 -9.64
CA LEU A 15 -9.08 1.45 -8.28
C LEU A 15 -7.68 1.78 -7.80
N HIS A 16 -6.69 0.92 -8.07
CA HIS A 16 -5.31 1.12 -7.66
C HIS A 16 -4.71 2.38 -8.29
N THR A 17 -4.83 2.51 -9.62
CA THR A 17 -4.38 3.70 -10.36
C THR A 17 -5.11 4.97 -9.92
N THR A 18 -6.42 4.88 -9.65
CA THR A 18 -7.18 6.03 -9.15
C THR A 18 -6.67 6.49 -7.77
N GLY A 19 -6.33 5.54 -6.89
CA GLY A 19 -5.69 5.85 -5.61
C GLY A 19 -4.33 6.52 -5.77
N GLU A 20 -3.48 6.01 -6.66
CA GLU A 20 -2.16 6.57 -6.96
C GLU A 20 -2.23 8.01 -7.51
N LEU A 21 -3.23 8.29 -8.35
CA LEU A 21 -3.49 9.63 -8.89
C LEU A 21 -3.83 10.65 -7.81
N PHE A 22 -4.49 10.25 -6.71
CA PHE A 22 -4.76 11.16 -5.59
C PHE A 22 -3.56 11.32 -4.66
N LEU A 23 -2.79 10.25 -4.42
CA LEU A 23 -1.66 10.30 -3.49
C LEU A 23 -0.43 11.02 -4.05
N SER A 24 -0.07 10.78 -5.31
CA SER A 24 1.19 11.29 -5.89
C SER A 24 1.30 12.82 -5.94
N PRO A 25 0.28 13.61 -6.34
CA PRO A 25 0.39 15.06 -6.36
C PRO A 25 0.32 15.68 -4.95
N ILE A 26 -0.46 15.08 -4.04
CA ILE A 26 -0.65 15.61 -2.68
C ILE A 26 0.59 15.33 -1.82
N GLY A 27 1.13 14.10 -1.88
CA GLY A 27 2.27 13.68 -1.05
C GLY A 27 3.50 14.56 -1.26
N LEU A 28 3.89 14.78 -2.52
CA LEU A 28 5.07 15.58 -2.85
C LEU A 28 4.90 17.07 -2.50
N SER A 29 3.69 17.60 -2.73
CA SER A 29 3.37 19.00 -2.43
C SER A 29 3.38 19.28 -0.93
N MET A 30 2.84 18.36 -0.12
CA MET A 30 2.78 18.53 1.33
C MET A 30 4.16 18.43 1.99
N VAL A 31 4.98 17.46 1.56
CA VAL A 31 6.36 17.29 2.05
C VAL A 31 7.18 18.55 1.84
N THR A 32 7.02 19.23 0.71
CA THR A 32 7.77 20.45 0.40
C THR A 32 7.19 21.70 1.06
N LYS A 33 5.86 21.80 1.22
CA LYS A 33 5.20 22.93 1.91
C LYS A 33 5.41 22.94 3.42
N LEU A 34 5.51 21.78 4.05
CA LEU A 34 5.70 21.63 5.51
C LEU A 34 7.18 21.56 5.92
N ALA A 35 8.10 21.38 4.96
CA ALA A 35 9.52 21.32 5.26
C ALA A 35 10.09 22.71 5.65
N PRO A 36 10.97 22.78 6.66
CA PRO A 36 11.76 23.98 6.94
C PRO A 36 12.61 24.35 5.73
N LYS A 37 12.70 25.65 5.38
CA LYS A 37 13.40 26.15 4.17
C LYS A 37 14.86 25.69 4.03
N THR A 38 15.52 25.40 5.15
CA THR A 38 16.91 24.96 5.20
C THR A 38 17.09 23.44 5.13
N MET A 39 16.01 22.66 5.31
CA MET A 39 16.06 21.19 5.41
C MET A 39 15.19 20.48 4.36
N THR A 40 14.72 21.19 3.34
CA THR A 40 13.85 20.64 2.29
C THR A 40 14.46 19.40 1.63
N GLY A 41 15.78 19.38 1.41
CA GLY A 41 16.50 18.21 0.88
C GLY A 41 16.47 17.00 1.83
N THR A 42 16.58 17.22 3.14
CA THR A 42 16.53 16.14 4.16
C THR A 42 15.12 15.55 4.27
N VAL A 43 14.08 16.39 4.26
CA VAL A 43 12.68 15.91 4.32
C VAL A 43 12.34 15.14 3.05
N MET A 44 12.81 15.60 1.88
CA MET A 44 12.65 14.88 0.62
C MET A 44 13.42 13.54 0.61
N GLY A 45 14.62 13.50 1.20
CA GLY A 45 15.35 12.26 1.44
C GLY A 45 14.58 11.28 2.32
N ALA A 46 13.95 11.76 3.40
CA ALA A 46 13.10 10.94 4.26
C ALA A 46 11.85 10.40 3.54
N TRP A 47 11.27 11.19 2.64
CA TRP A 47 10.15 10.74 1.79
C TRP A 47 10.56 9.58 0.87
N PHE A 48 11.68 9.69 0.15
CA PHE A 48 12.16 8.58 -0.69
C PHE A 48 12.64 7.37 0.12
N LEU A 49 13.24 7.59 1.29
CA LEU A 49 13.63 6.51 2.19
C LEU A 49 12.40 5.72 2.66
N SER A 50 11.28 6.40 2.91
CA SER A 50 10.02 5.77 3.27
C SER A 50 9.52 4.82 2.15
N PHE A 51 9.60 5.22 0.87
CA PHE A 51 9.30 4.32 -0.25
C PHE A 51 10.25 3.12 -0.37
N SER A 52 11.54 3.33 -0.11
CA SER A 52 12.53 2.24 -0.10
C SER A 52 12.19 1.19 0.95
N LEU A 53 11.84 1.64 2.16
CA LEU A 53 11.42 0.76 3.25
C LEU A 53 10.11 0.03 2.90
N SER A 54 9.12 0.73 2.35
CA SER A 54 7.86 0.15 1.90
C SER A 54 8.08 -0.93 0.84
N ASN A 55 8.98 -0.73 -0.14
CA ASN A 55 9.32 -1.74 -1.14
C ASN A 55 9.97 -2.99 -0.52
N LYS A 56 10.85 -2.82 0.48
CA LYS A 56 11.44 -3.95 1.20
C LYS A 56 10.40 -4.76 1.97
N VAL A 57 9.44 -4.08 2.59
CA VAL A 57 8.31 -4.71 3.29
C VAL A 57 7.41 -5.42 2.27
N ALA A 58 7.05 -4.76 1.16
CA ALA A 58 6.25 -5.34 0.08
C ALA A 58 6.90 -6.62 -0.49
N GLY A 59 8.22 -6.64 -0.67
CA GLY A 59 8.96 -7.84 -1.10
C GLY A 59 8.84 -9.01 -0.10
N LYS A 60 8.89 -8.73 1.21
CA LYS A 60 8.64 -9.77 2.23
C LYS A 60 7.20 -10.27 2.20
N LEU A 61 6.23 -9.39 2.01
CA LEU A 61 4.83 -9.80 1.88
C LEU A 61 4.58 -10.59 0.58
N ALA A 62 5.24 -10.25 -0.52
CA ALA A 62 5.15 -10.99 -1.77
C ALA A 62 5.69 -12.43 -1.64
N GLY A 63 6.72 -12.62 -0.81
CA GLY A 63 7.22 -13.96 -0.45
C GLY A 63 6.20 -14.82 0.32
N LEU A 64 5.22 -14.23 0.99
CA LEU A 64 4.12 -14.96 1.64
C LEU A 64 3.05 -15.43 0.62
N THR A 65 2.95 -14.75 -0.53
CA THR A 65 2.00 -15.07 -1.62
C THR A 65 2.58 -15.93 -2.74
N GLY A 66 3.90 -16.11 -2.80
CA GLY A 66 4.59 -16.80 -3.89
C GLY A 66 5.51 -17.92 -3.39
N SER A 67 5.83 -18.86 -4.26
CA SER A 67 6.74 -19.99 -4.03
C SER A 67 8.22 -19.58 -4.01
N GLY A 68 8.59 -18.62 -3.15
CA GLY A 68 9.97 -18.16 -2.97
C GLY A 68 10.37 -18.20 -1.49
N GLU A 69 11.63 -18.55 -1.22
CA GLU A 69 12.32 -18.70 0.08
C GLU A 69 11.53 -18.22 1.31
N GLY A 70 10.58 -19.04 1.76
CA GLY A 70 9.69 -18.76 2.90
C GLY A 70 8.18 -18.89 2.63
N GLY A 71 7.77 -19.06 1.37
CA GLY A 71 6.38 -19.32 0.98
C GLY A 71 5.97 -20.79 1.05
N VAL A 72 4.67 -21.04 1.16
CA VAL A 72 4.05 -22.38 1.04
C VAL A 72 4.50 -23.01 -0.28
N GLU A 73 5.02 -24.26 -0.23
CA GLU A 73 5.40 -25.01 -1.42
C GLU A 73 4.17 -25.21 -2.33
N THR A 74 4.02 -24.37 -3.36
CA THR A 74 2.95 -24.50 -4.35
C THR A 74 3.27 -25.55 -5.42
N ALA A 75 4.37 -26.29 -5.28
CA ALA A 75 4.85 -27.24 -6.28
C ALA A 75 3.87 -28.41 -6.53
N ASP A 76 3.05 -28.76 -5.53
CA ASP A 76 2.08 -29.86 -5.58
C ASP A 76 0.62 -29.42 -5.32
N MET A 77 0.32 -28.12 -5.35
CA MET A 77 -1.02 -27.60 -5.02
C MET A 77 -1.98 -27.62 -6.21
N THR A 78 -3.21 -28.12 -6.00
CA THR A 78 -4.24 -28.08 -7.03
C THR A 78 -4.65 -26.62 -7.31
N PRO A 79 -5.20 -26.29 -8.50
CA PRO A 79 -5.64 -24.93 -8.82
C PRO A 79 -6.62 -24.32 -7.80
N ILE A 80 -7.36 -25.17 -7.07
CA ILE A 80 -8.30 -24.77 -6.03
C ILE A 80 -7.56 -24.36 -4.75
N ASP A 81 -6.52 -25.10 -4.36
CA ASP A 81 -5.75 -24.83 -3.14
C ASP A 81 -4.92 -23.53 -3.27
N SER A 82 -4.38 -23.27 -4.46
CA SER A 82 -3.68 -22.01 -4.76
C SER A 82 -4.62 -20.81 -4.66
N LEU A 83 -5.86 -20.93 -5.15
CA LEU A 83 -6.86 -19.86 -5.03
C LEU A 83 -7.22 -19.58 -3.57
N THR A 84 -7.37 -20.61 -2.74
CA THR A 84 -7.66 -20.41 -1.31
C THR A 84 -6.53 -19.70 -0.57
N THR A 85 -5.27 -20.01 -0.88
CA THR A 85 -4.10 -19.30 -0.33
C THR A 85 -4.09 -17.84 -0.76
N TYR A 86 -4.35 -17.53 -2.04
CA TYR A 86 -4.44 -16.15 -2.49
C TYR A 86 -5.56 -15.37 -1.80
N LEU A 87 -6.74 -15.97 -1.67
CA LEU A 87 -7.88 -15.32 -1.02
C LEU A 87 -7.63 -15.03 0.46
N ASP A 88 -6.96 -15.94 1.18
CA ASP A 88 -6.65 -15.75 2.59
C ASP A 88 -5.62 -14.63 2.81
N VAL A 89 -4.54 -14.63 2.02
CA VAL A 89 -3.49 -13.62 2.14
C VAL A 89 -3.99 -12.24 1.69
N PHE A 90 -4.65 -12.14 0.52
CA PHE A 90 -5.21 -10.85 0.07
C PHE A 90 -6.37 -10.39 0.96
N GLY A 91 -7.17 -11.30 1.51
CA GLY A 91 -8.23 -10.98 2.48
C GLY A 91 -7.66 -10.37 3.75
N THR A 92 -6.63 -10.98 4.32
CA THR A 92 -5.93 -10.47 5.51
C THR A 92 -5.31 -9.09 5.24
N MET A 93 -4.64 -8.91 4.10
CA MET A 93 -4.12 -7.60 3.68
C MET A 93 -5.24 -6.55 3.54
N GLY A 94 -6.37 -6.93 2.98
CA GLY A 94 -7.55 -6.05 2.85
C GLY A 94 -8.05 -5.54 4.20
N TYR A 95 -8.21 -6.42 5.20
CA TYR A 95 -8.62 -6.01 6.54
C TYR A 95 -7.61 -5.07 7.21
N VAL A 96 -6.31 -5.35 7.05
CA VAL A 96 -5.24 -4.49 7.59
C VAL A 96 -5.29 -3.09 6.94
N LEU A 97 -5.47 -3.01 5.62
CA LEU A 97 -5.59 -1.73 4.91
C LEU A 97 -6.83 -0.94 5.32
N VAL A 98 -7.98 -1.61 5.50
CA VAL A 98 -9.21 -0.97 6.00
C VAL A 98 -8.99 -0.44 7.42
N ALA A 99 -8.38 -1.22 8.30
CA ALA A 99 -8.06 -0.80 9.67
C ALA A 99 -7.14 0.44 9.68
N PHE A 100 -6.09 0.45 8.84
CA PHE A 100 -5.20 1.59 8.70
C PHE A 100 -5.91 2.83 8.12
N GLY A 101 -6.79 2.63 7.13
CA GLY A 101 -7.61 3.71 6.56
C GLY A 101 -8.54 4.35 7.60
N VAL A 102 -9.20 3.53 8.41
CA VAL A 102 -10.04 4.01 9.53
C VAL A 102 -9.18 4.74 10.57
N PHE A 103 -8.02 4.19 10.92
CA PHE A 103 -7.08 4.84 11.85
C PHE A 103 -6.64 6.23 11.36
N VAL A 104 -6.26 6.36 10.09
CA VAL A 104 -5.91 7.65 9.48
C VAL A 104 -7.11 8.60 9.44
N ALA A 105 -8.31 8.10 9.12
CA ALA A 105 -9.54 8.90 9.13
C ALA A 105 -9.84 9.47 10.51
N LEU A 106 -9.60 8.70 11.58
CA LEU A 106 -9.72 9.17 12.96
C LEU A 106 -8.65 10.23 13.31
N LEU A 107 -7.42 10.03 12.85
CA LEU A 107 -6.32 10.99 13.02
C LEU A 107 -6.43 12.23 12.12
N SER A 108 -7.34 12.26 11.15
CA SER A 108 -7.50 13.39 10.22
C SER A 108 -7.75 14.72 10.95
N ARG A 109 -8.54 14.70 12.03
CA ARG A 109 -8.86 15.90 12.82
C ARG A 109 -7.64 16.50 13.52
N PRO A 110 -6.84 15.75 14.31
CA PRO A 110 -5.64 16.31 14.93
C PRO A 110 -4.56 16.68 13.90
N ILE A 111 -4.37 15.91 12.82
CA ILE A 111 -3.40 16.24 11.77
C ILE A 111 -3.75 17.59 11.12
N ASN A 112 -5.01 17.79 10.73
CA ASN A 112 -5.46 19.05 10.15
C ASN A 112 -5.35 20.24 11.12
N ARG A 113 -5.49 19.99 12.42
CA ARG A 113 -5.31 21.03 13.45
C ARG A 113 -3.85 21.47 13.59
N LEU A 114 -2.90 20.55 13.34
CA LEU A 114 -1.45 20.80 13.44
C LEU A 114 -0.86 21.45 12.17
N MET A 115 -1.59 21.50 11.07
CA MET A 115 -1.12 22.05 9.79
C MET A 115 -1.08 23.60 9.72
N HIS A 116 -1.25 24.31 10.85
CA HIS A 116 -1.06 25.76 10.99
C HIS A 116 -1.58 26.65 9.83
N GLY A 117 -2.73 26.28 9.23
CA GLY A 117 -3.39 27.09 8.20
C GLY A 117 -2.90 26.89 6.76
N VAL A 118 -2.03 25.91 6.48
CA VAL A 118 -1.67 25.56 5.10
C VAL A 118 -2.83 24.76 4.48
N ARG A 119 -3.54 25.40 3.54
CA ARG A 119 -4.52 24.78 2.63
C ARG A 119 -3.89 24.55 1.26
#